data_AF-A0A9E5CR03-F1
#
_entry.id   AF-A0A9E5CR03-F1
#
_cell.length_a   1.000
_cell.length_b   1.000
_cell.length_c   1.000
_cell.angle_alpha   90.00
_cell.angle_beta   90.00
_cell.angle_gamma   90.00
#
_symmetry.space_group_name_H-M   'P 1'
#
loop_
_entity.id
_entity.type
_entity.pdbx_description
1 polymer ?
#
loop_
_entity_poly.entity_id
_entity_poly.type
_entity_poly.pdbx_seq_one_letter_code
_entity_poly.pdbx_strand_id
1 'polypeptide(L)' 'MATELSYDAIEVGQKFGPWEYPLAERIGRYMEAIENAHPWHGERSPWGPAVAPPSILGVAAMRFMDTV' A
#
# COMPACT_ATOMS: atom_id res chain seq x y z
N MET A 1 13.04 -5.96 -15.54
CA MET A 1 13.69 -6.01 -14.23
C MET A 1 12.66 -6.54 -13.27
N ALA A 2 12.84 -7.79 -12.83
CA ALA A 2 12.09 -8.52 -11.79
C ALA A 2 12.78 -9.89 -11.58
N THR A 3 14.10 -9.95 -11.78
CA THR A 3 14.86 -11.21 -11.74
C THR A 3 15.00 -11.71 -10.30
N GLU A 4 14.91 -10.81 -9.32
CA GLU A 4 15.10 -11.12 -7.90
C GLU A 4 13.90 -11.85 -7.27
N LEU A 5 12.69 -11.70 -7.83
CA LEU A 5 11.50 -12.46 -7.41
C LEU A 5 11.23 -13.73 -8.24
N SER A 6 12.17 -14.14 -9.10
CA SER A 6 12.02 -15.40 -9.84
C SER A 6 12.13 -16.61 -8.91
N TYR A 7 11.44 -17.71 -9.24
CA TYR A 7 11.40 -18.93 -8.42
C TYR A 7 12.82 -19.46 -8.10
N ASP A 8 13.75 -19.29 -9.03
CA ASP A 8 15.12 -19.78 -8.89
C ASP A 8 16.04 -18.83 -8.09
N ALA A 9 15.62 -17.57 -7.89
CA ALA A 9 16.42 -16.54 -7.23
C ALA A 9 15.96 -16.19 -5.81
N ILE A 10 14.70 -16.51 -5.45
CA ILE A 10 14.18 -16.21 -4.11
C ILE A 10 14.75 -17.15 -3.04
N GLU A 11 15.21 -16.57 -1.93
CA GLU A 11 15.67 -17.34 -0.77
C GLU A 11 14.73 -17.19 0.43
N VAL A 12 14.50 -18.28 1.17
CA VAL A 12 13.69 -18.23 2.40
C VAL A 12 14.36 -17.35 3.44
N GLY A 13 13.65 -16.31 3.90
CA GLY A 13 14.15 -15.35 4.88
C GLY A 13 14.83 -14.13 4.27
N GLN A 14 14.95 -14.06 2.95
CA GLN A 14 15.38 -12.85 2.24
C GLN A 14 14.45 -11.68 2.56
N LYS A 15 15.04 -10.51 2.78
CA LYS A 15 14.32 -9.28 3.11
C LYS A 15 14.49 -8.28 1.99
N PHE A 16 13.37 -7.74 1.52
CA PHE A 16 13.36 -6.63 0.56
C PHE A 16 12.89 -5.36 1.27
N GLY A 17 13.53 -4.23 0.95
CA GLY A 17 13.27 -2.94 1.56
C GLY A 17 14.49 -2.35 2.28
N PRO A 18 14.33 -1.24 3.02
CA PRO A 18 13.07 -0.56 3.31
C PRO A 18 12.42 0.05 2.07
N TRP A 19 11.09 0.13 2.06
CA TRP A 19 10.33 0.77 1.00
C TRP A 19 9.34 1.77 1.60
N GLU A 20 9.34 2.98 1.04
CA GLU A 20 8.47 4.07 1.49
C GLU A 20 7.43 4.37 0.42
N TYR A 21 6.19 4.57 0.87
CA TYR A 21 5.08 4.93 0.00
C TYR A 21 4.39 6.19 0.51
N PRO A 22 4.22 7.24 -0.32
CA PRO A 22 3.62 8.50 0.10
C PRO A 22 2.09 8.36 0.23
N LEU A 23 1.64 7.65 1.28
CA LEU A 23 0.23 7.30 1.49
C LEU A 23 -0.67 8.52 1.55
N ALA A 24 -0.29 9.55 2.31
CA ALA A 24 -1.11 10.74 2.52
C ALA A 24 -1.48 11.44 1.19
N GLU A 25 -0.53 11.57 0.27
CA GLU A 25 -0.76 12.18 -1.05
C GLU A 25 -1.64 11.31 -1.96
N ARG A 26 -1.64 9.99 -1.73
CA ARG A 26 -2.31 9.00 -2.58
C ARG A 26 -3.74 8.71 -2.11
N ILE A 27 -4.04 8.81 -0.82
CA ILE A 27 -5.34 8.46 -0.25
C ILE A 27 -6.47 9.26 -0.91
N GLY A 28 -6.31 10.58 -1.08
CA GLY A 28 -7.37 11.40 -1.70
C GLY A 28 -7.75 10.94 -3.11
N ARG A 29 -6.75 10.75 -3.99
CA ARG A 29 -6.98 10.23 -5.36
C ARG A 29 -7.49 8.80 -5.37
N TYR A 30 -7.02 7.99 -4.43
CA TYR A 30 -7.45 6.60 -4.31
C TYR A 30 -8.93 6.51 -3.97
N MET A 31 -9.37 7.30 -2.97
CA MET A 31 -10.76 7.40 -2.54
C MET A 31 -11.70 7.81 -3.67
N GLU A 32 -11.29 8.81 -4.47
CA GLU A 32 -11.99 9.21 -5.69
C GLU A 32 -12.10 8.06 -6.70
N ALA A 33 -11.00 7.35 -6.96
CA ALA A 33 -10.96 6.30 -7.96
C ALA A 33 -11.77 5.03 -7.60
N ILE A 34 -11.91 4.72 -6.31
CA ILE A 34 -12.66 3.53 -5.85
C ILE A 34 -14.09 3.88 -5.38
N GLU A 35 -14.48 5.14 -5.49
CA GLU A 35 -15.80 5.66 -5.07
C GLU A 35 -16.17 5.27 -3.62
N ASN A 36 -15.15 5.09 -2.77
CA ASN A 36 -15.37 4.77 -1.37
C ASN A 36 -15.69 6.07 -0.64
N ALA A 37 -16.83 6.12 0.04
CA ALA A 37 -17.27 7.29 0.80
C ALA A 37 -17.32 7.03 2.31
N HIS A 38 -16.65 5.97 2.80
CA HIS A 38 -16.68 5.64 4.21
C HIS A 38 -16.08 6.78 5.05
N PRO A 39 -16.80 7.32 6.05
CA PRO A 39 -16.45 8.59 6.70
C PRO A 39 -15.08 8.54 7.38
N TRP A 40 -14.68 7.38 7.92
CA TRP A 40 -13.40 7.23 8.63
C TRP A 40 -12.15 7.49 7.78
N HIS A 41 -12.27 7.63 6.46
CA HIS A 41 -11.16 7.98 5.58
C HIS A 41 -10.92 9.49 5.47
N GLY A 42 -11.93 10.31 5.80
CA GLY A 42 -11.84 11.78 5.85
C GLY A 42 -12.06 12.36 7.26
N GLU A 43 -12.62 11.57 8.18
CA GLU A 43 -13.04 11.98 9.51
C GLU A 43 -12.41 11.12 10.61
N ARG A 44 -12.58 11.56 11.86
CA ARG A 44 -12.10 10.85 13.05
C ARG A 44 -12.74 9.46 13.16
N SER A 45 -11.92 8.43 13.34
CA SER A 45 -12.37 7.05 13.55
C SER A 45 -12.60 6.75 15.05
N PRO A 46 -13.22 5.61 15.40
CA PRO A 46 -13.33 5.17 16.80
C PRO A 46 -11.99 4.99 17.53
N TRP A 47 -10.89 4.88 16.78
CA TRP A 47 -9.53 4.68 17.32
C TRP A 47 -8.70 5.97 17.34
N GLY A 48 -9.26 7.11 16.97
CA GLY A 48 -8.55 8.38 16.91
C GLY A 48 -8.57 8.98 15.50
N PRO A 49 -7.43 9.29 14.87
CA PRO A 49 -7.40 9.92 13.55
C PRO A 49 -8.15 9.16 12.45
N ALA A 50 -8.28 9.80 11.29
CA ALA A 50 -8.74 9.14 10.07
C ALA A 50 -7.83 7.95 9.74
N VAL A 51 -8.42 6.90 9.19
CA VAL A 51 -7.74 5.66 8.83
C VAL A 51 -7.67 5.53 7.32
N ALA A 52 -6.53 5.07 6.80
CA ALA A 52 -6.41 4.78 5.38
C ALA A 52 -7.35 3.63 4.97
N PRO A 53 -7.88 3.62 3.73
CA PRO A 53 -8.59 2.47 3.18
C PRO A 53 -7.69 1.24 3.20
N PRO A 54 -8.11 0.08 3.76
CA PRO A 54 -7.25 -1.10 3.85
C PRO A 54 -6.68 -1.54 2.50
N SER A 55 -7.47 -1.39 1.44
CA SER A 55 -7.10 -1.76 0.08
C SER A 55 -5.97 -0.91 -0.51
N ILE A 56 -5.73 0.32 -0.04
CA ILE A 56 -4.59 1.12 -0.51
C ILE A 56 -3.26 0.51 -0.07
N LEU A 57 -3.23 -0.17 1.08
CA LEU A 57 -2.04 -0.84 1.60
C LEU A 57 -1.69 -2.06 0.73
N GLY A 58 -2.70 -2.81 0.29
CA GLY A 58 -2.52 -3.90 -0.68
C GLY A 58 -1.98 -3.40 -2.02
N VAL A 59 -2.55 -2.31 -2.55
CA VAL A 59 -2.05 -1.69 -3.79
C VAL A 59 -0.61 -1.19 -3.65
N ALA A 60 -0.26 -0.61 -2.50
CA ALA A 60 1.11 -0.20 -2.22
C ALA A 60 2.07 -1.40 -2.22
N ALA A 61 1.70 -2.50 -1.55
CA ALA A 61 2.50 -3.73 -1.54
C ALA A 61 2.71 -4.31 -2.95
N MET A 62 1.68 -4.31 -3.81
CA MET A 62 1.81 -4.74 -5.20
C MET A 62 2.83 -3.88 -5.96
N ARG A 63 2.80 -2.55 -5.78
CA ARG A 63 3.76 -1.64 -6.41
C ARG A 63 5.19 -1.85 -5.91
N PHE A 64 5.35 -2.20 -4.64
CA PHE A 64 6.65 -2.57 -4.11
C PHE A 64 7.19 -3.83 -4.78
N MET A 65 6.35 -4.86 -4.95
CA MET A 65 6.75 -6.09 -5.65
C MET A 65 7.18 -5.81 -7.10
N ASP A 66 6.59 -4.82 -7.78
CA ASP A 66 7.04 -4.41 -9.12
C ASP A 66 8.43 -3.73 -9.13
N THR A 67 8.96 -3.31 -7.97
CA THR A 67 10.30 -2.69 -7.84
C THR A 67 11.43 -3.68 -7.56
N VAL A 68 11.11 -4.96 -7.36
CA VAL A 68 12.04 -6.04 -7.00
C VAL A 68 12.06 -7.09 -8.11
#